data_AF-A0A932TAJ9-F1
#
_entry.id   AF-A0A932TAJ9-F1
#
_cell.length_a   1.000
_cell.length_b   1.000
_cell.length_c   1.000
_cell.angle_alpha   90.00
_cell.angle_beta   90.00
_cell.angle_gamma   90.00
#
_symmetry.space_group_name_H-M   'P 1'
#
loop_
_entity.id
_entity.type
_entity.pdbx_description
1 polymer ?
#
loop_
_entity_poly.entity_id
_entity_poly.type
_entity_poly.pdbx_seq_one_letter_code
_entity_poly.pdbx_strand_id
1 'polypeptide(L)'
;RWLLWTMVFSVLFPQIAQQAGWFATEMGRQPWIVWKVLKTSAGVSSSIQPAQVAGSLWMFSFIYLLLFVLFLFLLDRKIKQGPSAGPGGEETYRDILNLKKG
;
A
#
# COMPACT_ATOMS: atom_id res chain seq x y z
N ARG A 1 10.09 11.81 23.81
CA ARG A 1 10.63 11.85 22.43
C ARG A 1 10.72 10.46 21.80
N TRP A 2 11.16 9.41 22.51
CA TRP A 2 11.15 8.01 22.01
C TRP A 2 9.76 7.51 21.56
N LEU A 3 8.71 7.81 22.32
CA LEU A 3 7.32 7.48 21.97
C LEU A 3 6.84 8.06 20.63
N LEU A 4 7.34 9.23 20.23
CA LEU A 4 6.96 9.84 18.95
C LEU A 4 7.62 9.11 17.78
N TRP A 5 8.86 8.64 17.95
CA TRP A 5 9.55 7.84 16.95
C TRP A 5 8.89 6.47 16.75
N THR A 6 8.39 5.84 17.81
CA THR A 6 7.64 4.57 17.68
C THR A 6 6.36 4.75 16.87
N MET A 7 5.68 5.90 16.99
CA MET A 7 4.48 6.24 16.20
C MET A 7 4.81 6.49 14.72
N VAL A 8 6.01 6.97 14.40
CA VAL A 8 6.45 7.13 13.00
C VAL A 8 6.67 5.76 12.34
N PHE A 9 7.35 4.83 13.03
CA PHE A 9 7.59 3.49 12.49
C PHE A 9 6.36 2.59 12.50
N SER A 10 5.36 2.87 13.34
CA SER A 10 4.15 2.05 13.45
C SER A 10 3.33 2.00 12.15
N VAL A 11 3.54 2.90 11.19
CA VAL A 11 2.87 2.88 9.88
C VAL A 11 3.26 1.65 9.06
N LEU A 12 4.49 1.14 9.22
CA LEU A 12 4.98 -0.02 8.46
C LEU A 12 4.49 -1.34 9.02
N PHE A 13 4.23 -1.40 10.32
CA PHE A 13 3.89 -2.64 11.02
C PHE A 13 2.55 -3.26 10.54
N PRO A 14 1.45 -2.49 10.39
CA PRO A 14 0.22 -3.00 9.81
C PRO A 14 0.41 -3.55 8.40
N GLN A 15 1.24 -2.92 7.56
CA GLN A 15 1.48 -3.38 6.18
C GLN A 15 2.12 -4.77 6.16
N ILE A 16 3.14 -4.98 7.00
CA ILE A 16 3.82 -6.27 7.11
C ILE A 16 2.88 -7.33 7.70
N ALA A 17 2.12 -6.99 8.74
CA ALA A 17 1.18 -7.91 9.37
C ALA A 17 0.08 -8.36 8.39
N GLN A 18 -0.44 -7.44 7.57
CA GLN A 18 -1.41 -7.76 6.53
C GLN A 18 -0.83 -8.73 5.50
N GLN A 19 0.38 -8.46 4.98
CA GLN A 19 1.00 -9.34 3.99
C GLN A 19 1.31 -10.74 4.56
N ALA A 20 1.77 -10.79 5.81
CA ALA A 20 2.03 -12.04 6.53
C ALA A 20 0.75 -12.85 6.78
N GLY A 21 -0.35 -12.21 7.15
CA GLY A 21 -1.64 -12.87 7.35
C GLY A 21 -2.17 -13.54 6.08
N TRP A 22 -2.09 -12.85 4.94
CA TRP A 22 -2.41 -13.42 3.64
C TRP A 22 -1.48 -14.57 3.26
N PHE A 23 -0.18 -14.38 3.41
CA PHE A 23 0.81 -15.42 3.12
C PHE A 23 0.58 -16.69 3.95
N ALA A 24 0.33 -16.56 5.25
CA ALA A 24 0.04 -17.69 6.13
C ALA A 24 -1.21 -18.45 5.70
N THR A 25 -2.25 -17.73 5.27
CA THR A 25 -3.51 -18.31 4.79
C THR A 25 -3.32 -19.06 3.48
N GLU A 26 -2.57 -18.49 2.54
CA GLU A 26 -2.31 -19.09 1.23
C GLU A 26 -1.39 -20.29 1.32
N MET A 27 -0.31 -20.18 2.11
CA MET A 27 0.64 -21.27 2.30
C MET A 27 0.03 -22.41 3.11
N GLY A 28 -0.83 -22.11 4.09
CA GLY A 28 -1.55 -23.12 4.87
C GLY A 28 -2.51 -23.99 4.06
N ARG A 29 -2.89 -23.54 2.86
CA ARG A 29 -3.75 -24.30 1.94
C ARG A 29 -2.96 -25.18 0.95
N GLN A 30 -1.66 -24.93 0.76
CA GLN A 30 -0.80 -25.80 -0.04
C GLN A 30 -0.73 -27.21 0.60
N PRO A 31 -0.76 -28.32 -0.18
CA PRO A 31 -0.58 -28.45 -1.62
C PRO A 31 -1.88 -28.50 -2.45
N TRP A 32 -3.00 -28.03 -1.89
CA TRP A 32 -4.31 -28.14 -2.52
C TRP A 32 -4.83 -26.76 -2.95
N ILE A 33 -5.36 -26.65 -4.17
CA ILE A 33 -6.14 -25.47 -4.60
C ILE A 33 -7.58 -25.63 -4.12
N VAL A 34 -8.16 -26.79 -4.40
CA VAL A 34 -9.45 -27.24 -3.88
C VAL A 34 -9.20 -28.49 -3.06
N TRP A 35 -9.62 -28.46 -1.80
CA TRP A 35 -9.32 -29.51 -0.82
C TRP A 35 -9.75 -30.89 -1.33
N LYS A 36 -8.80 -31.84 -1.39
CA LYS A 36 -8.94 -33.21 -1.94
C LYS A 36 -9.43 -33.34 -3.39
N VAL A 37 -9.67 -32.25 -4.12
CA VAL A 37 -10.17 -32.29 -5.51
C VAL A 37 -9.09 -31.89 -6.50
N LEU A 38 -8.35 -30.82 -6.24
CA LEU A 38 -7.34 -30.29 -7.17
C LEU A 38 -6.05 -29.91 -6.45
N LYS A 39 -4.94 -30.54 -6.85
CA LYS A 39 -3.59 -30.23 -6.38
C LYS A 39 -3.03 -29.01 -7.10
N THR A 40 -2.21 -28.21 -6.42
CA THR A 40 -1.54 -27.05 -7.01
C THR A 40 -0.67 -27.42 -8.21
N SER A 41 -0.01 -28.59 -8.16
CA SER A 41 0.82 -29.10 -9.25
C SER A 41 0.04 -29.45 -10.52
N ALA A 42 -1.24 -29.78 -10.40
CA ALA A 42 -2.12 -30.14 -11.51
C ALA A 42 -2.88 -28.93 -12.08
N GLY A 43 -2.80 -27.76 -11.43
CA GLY A 43 -3.45 -26.52 -11.86
C GLY A 43 -2.63 -25.68 -12.84
N VAL A 44 -1.41 -26.09 -13.17
CA VAL A 44 -0.53 -25.35 -14.10
C VAL A 44 -0.92 -25.67 -15.54
N SER A 45 -1.18 -24.62 -16.34
CA SER A 45 -1.47 -24.77 -17.77
C SER A 45 -0.23 -25.21 -18.55
N SER A 46 -0.27 -26.41 -19.12
CA SER A 46 0.81 -26.95 -19.98
C SER A 46 0.97 -26.23 -21.33
N SER A 47 0.04 -25.33 -21.68
CA SER A 47 -0.02 -24.66 -22.99
C SER A 47 0.86 -23.41 -23.09
N ILE A 48 1.41 -22.92 -21.97
CA ILE A 48 2.12 -21.63 -21.92
C ILE A 48 3.62 -21.86 -21.73
N GLN A 49 4.44 -21.22 -22.57
CA GLN A 49 5.89 -21.33 -22.47
C GLN A 49 6.39 -20.60 -21.20
N PRO A 50 7.31 -21.19 -20.40
CA PRO A 50 7.82 -20.56 -19.18
C PRO A 50 8.39 -19.14 -19.38
N ALA A 51 8.97 -18.89 -20.56
CA ALA A 51 9.50 -17.58 -20.95
C ALA A 51 8.41 -16.49 -21.01
N GLN A 52 7.20 -16.82 -21.47
CA GLN A 52 6.08 -15.88 -21.53
C GLN A 52 5.58 -15.49 -20.14
N VAL A 53 5.54 -16.46 -19.22
CA VAL A 53 5.18 -16.21 -17.81
C VAL A 53 6.22 -15.33 -17.14
N ALA A 54 7.52 -15.60 -17.34
CA ALA A 54 8.58 -14.77 -16.77
C ALA A 54 8.55 -13.34 -17.35
N GLY A 55 8.31 -13.19 -18.65
CA GLY A 55 8.20 -11.89 -19.30
C GLY A 55 7.05 -11.04 -18.77
N SER A 56 5.86 -11.63 -18.60
CA SER A 56 4.72 -10.91 -18.03
C SER A 56 4.92 -10.58 -16.55
N LEU A 57 5.53 -11.48 -15.77
CA LEU A 57 5.87 -11.23 -14.37
C LEU A 57 6.79 -10.01 -14.25
N TRP A 58 7.85 -9.94 -15.06
CA TRP A 58 8.76 -8.79 -15.08
C TRP A 58 8.06 -7.50 -15.49
N MET A 59 7.20 -7.54 -16.51
CA MET A 59 6.43 -6.38 -16.95
C MET A 59 5.55 -5.84 -15.83
N PHE A 60 4.76 -6.70 -15.18
CA PHE A 60 3.89 -6.29 -14.08
C PHE A 60 4.69 -5.81 -12.86
N SER A 61 5.77 -6.51 -12.50
CA SER A 61 6.65 -6.09 -11.41
C SER A 61 7.24 -4.70 -11.66
N PHE A 62 7.69 -4.41 -12.89
CA PHE A 62 8.24 -3.10 -13.23
C PHE A 62 7.20 -1.99 -13.14
N ILE A 63 5.98 -2.23 -13.67
CA ILE A 63 4.89 -1.25 -13.61
C ILE A 63 4.51 -0.95 -12.16
N TYR A 64 4.35 -1.98 -11.31
CA TYR A 64 4.02 -1.78 -9.90
C TYR A 64 5.15 -1.10 -9.12
N LEU A 65 6.41 -1.41 -9.44
CA LEU A 65 7.55 -0.73 -8.84
C LEU A 65 7.55 0.77 -9.19
N LEU A 66 7.32 1.11 -10.46
CA LEU A 66 7.23 2.50 -10.90
C LEU A 66 6.10 3.25 -10.19
N LEU A 67 4.92 2.62 -10.10
CA LEU A 67 3.78 3.20 -9.38
C LEU A 67 4.08 3.40 -7.90
N PHE A 68 4.77 2.46 -7.27
CA PHE A 68 5.18 2.56 -5.87
C PHE A 68 6.15 3.72 -5.62
N VAL A 69 7.15 3.91 -6.49
CA VAL A 69 8.07 5.06 -6.41
C VAL A 69 7.33 6.38 -6.60
N LEU A 70 6.41 6.45 -7.57
CA LEU A 70 5.58 7.63 -7.79
C LEU A 70 4.72 7.94 -6.56
N PHE A 71 4.13 6.90 -5.95
CA PHE A 71 3.34 7.04 -4.73
C PHE A 71 4.18 7.61 -3.58
N LEU A 72 5.38 7.08 -3.33
CA LEU A 72 6.28 7.60 -2.30
C LEU A 72 6.70 9.05 -2.57
N PHE A 73 6.99 9.38 -3.83
CA PHE A 73 7.31 10.75 -4.23
C PHE A 73 6.15 11.72 -3.98
N LEU A 74 4.93 11.34 -4.36
CA LEU A 74 3.74 12.16 -4.13
C LEU A 74 3.43 12.30 -2.64
N LEU A 75 3.58 11.22 -1.88
CA LEU A 75 3.36 11.20 -0.43
C LEU A 75 4.37 12.13 0.28
N ASP A 76 5.66 12.03 -0.03
CA ASP A 76 6.69 12.92 0.52
C ASP A 76 6.43 14.39 0.15
N ARG A 77 6.08 14.66 -1.11
CA ARG A 77 5.72 16.00 -1.58
C ARG A 77 4.52 16.57 -0.80
N LYS A 78 3.47 15.77 -0.61
CA LYS A 78 2.26 16.18 0.11
C LYS A 78 2.50 16.39 1.60
N ILE A 79 3.28 15.53 2.26
CA ILE A 79 3.65 15.69 3.66
C ILE A 79 4.46 16.97 3.87
N LYS A 80 5.44 17.24 2.99
CA LYS A 80 6.28 18.45 3.07
C LYS A 80 5.53 19.74 2.74
N GLN A 81 4.51 19.69 1.89
CA GLN A 81 3.69 20.86 1.57
C GLN A 81 2.90 21.39 2.78
N GLY A 82 2.68 20.54 3.80
CA GLY A 82 1.86 20.87 4.96
C GLY A 82 0.39 21.12 4.60
N PRO A 83 -0.50 21.30 5.60
CA PRO A 83 -1.86 21.75 5.34
C PRO A 83 -1.79 23.19 4.80
N SER A 84 -2.03 23.38 3.51
CA SER A 84 -2.43 24.69 3.03
C SER A 84 -3.76 25.01 3.70
N ALA A 85 -3.85 26.14 4.41
CA ALA A 85 -5.15 26.66 4.83
C ALA A 85 -5.98 26.77 3.55
N GLY A 86 -6.97 25.89 3.38
CA GLY A 86 -7.89 26.01 2.26
C GLY A 86 -8.54 27.41 2.31
N PRO A 87 -8.99 27.96 1.18
CA PRO A 87 -9.55 29.31 1.14
C PRO A 87 -10.61 29.57 2.23
N GLY A 88 -11.40 28.55 2.59
CA GLY A 88 -12.38 28.64 3.68
C GLY A 88 -11.82 28.59 5.10
N GLY A 89 -10.62 28.03 5.31
CA GLY A 89 -9.96 28.00 6.61
C GLY A 89 -9.47 29.38 7.01
N GLU A 90 -8.80 30.08 6.09
CA GLU A 90 -8.29 31.43 6.34
C GLU A 90 -9.42 32.44 6.59
N GLU A 91 -10.51 32.36 5.82
CA GLU A 91 -11.71 33.19 6.00
C GLU A 91 -12.39 32.92 7.35
N THR A 92 -12.60 31.64 7.70
CA THR A 92 -13.16 31.25 9.00
C THR A 92 -12.30 31.73 10.16
N TYR A 93 -10.96 31.60 10.09
CA TYR A 93 -10.07 32.11 11.15
C TYR A 93 -10.15 33.64 11.29
N ARG A 94 -10.28 34.36 10.17
CA ARG A 94 -10.45 35.83 10.21
C ARG A 94 -11.79 36.23 10.82
N ASP A 95 -12.86 35.52 10.52
CA ASP A 95 -14.18 35.76 11.11
C ASP A 95 -14.19 35.52 12.62
N ILE A 96 -13.62 34.41 13.09
CA ILE A 96 -13.52 34.11 14.53
C ILE A 96 -12.69 35.20 15.26
N LEU A 97 -11.63 35.70 14.64
CA LEU A 97 -10.80 36.77 15.20
C LEU A 97 -11.54 38.11 15.29
N ASN A 98 -12.37 38.43 14.29
CA ASN A 98 -13.17 39.65 14.29
C ASN A 98 -14.29 39.61 15.34
N LEU A 99 -14.92 38.45 15.54
CA LEU A 99 -15.93 38.25 16.60
C LEU A 99 -15.38 38.43 18.01
N LYS A 100 -14.08 38.22 18.22
CA LYS A 100 -13.43 38.36 19.54
C LYS A 100 -12.94 39.79 19.82
N LYS A 101 -12.98 40.69 18.83
CA LYS A 101 -12.53 42.08 18.91
C LYS A 101 -13.66 43.10 19.08
N GLY A 102 -14.91 42.72 18.83
CA GLY A 102 -16.11 43.49 19.17
C GLY A 102 -16.63 43.11 20.54
#